data_AF-A0ABD0LQY9-F1
#
_entry.id   AF-A0ABD0LQY9-F1
#
_cell.length_a   1.000
_cell.length_b   1.000
_cell.length_c   1.000
_cell.angle_alpha   90.00
_cell.angle_beta   90.00
_cell.angle_gamma   90.00
#
_symmetry.space_group_name_H-M   'P 1'
#
loop_
_entity.id
_entity.type
_entity.pdbx_description
1 polymer ?
#
loop_
_entity_poly.entity_id
_entity_poly.type
_entity_poly.pdbx_seq_one_letter_code
_entity_poly.pdbx_strand_id
1 'polypeptide(L)'
;NVRVIGHQHGASGFSRPKELRVLEAERAHKISVVTLGHGDKSKDENELREALSILSTKEKRHSPEQHTFARARFRHAAVSTLMGGKATHHVAHKTNMSDVVARVQTITDAIKQGKPPVGDVLGKFTFGTDRYAVLESAGHLTIDVLFHRQLIGRKSILNGLHPTASSDVDPQSGKCSLGVVTVDYETREGSAKAGKDFKYTQGSLTFNENEYRKTIQIPIINDDQYEADVDFYVILKNPGGGAGLGDPNITRITVVDDDEPGEFLFEQHHYHADMKKGKADVRVVREHGFDGTVTLEYSTIPGTAKGGSTLGPNVDFVESHGTLSFDHGETSKIITININRKMEESKNFIVALRNPSLGAKIGIRSAAVIHLNHKDELLERVGEILEENKEEDVTWGGQFVEAMTVSNDEKDEDGNEIEVTWVNYVMHFLTFFWKILCACIPPTYIWGAWPSFLASLFVIGTITAFIEQLGGLLGCVTGLKTSVTGITLIALGTSLPDTFASRTAAVQDEHADAAIGNITGSNSVNVFLGLGLPWVLSTMYKLAKGKTHKVLEGNLAFSVYVYTILAVITVVAILLRRKMSGGELGGKSLPGKVLFATFLASMWVIYIILSSLKAYDQLPF
;
A
#
# COMPACT_ATOMS: atom_id res chain seq x y z
N ASN A 1 1.12 -24.29 -17.40
CA ASN A 1 0.06 -24.52 -18.40
C ASN A 1 -1.16 -23.65 -18.10
N VAL A 2 -1.16 -22.38 -18.54
CA VAL A 2 -2.37 -21.54 -18.63
C VAL A 2 -2.23 -20.72 -19.91
N ARG A 3 -3.25 -20.81 -20.79
CA ARG A 3 -3.28 -20.27 -22.16
C ARG A 3 -4.31 -19.14 -22.17
N VAL A 4 -3.89 -17.90 -22.43
CA VAL A 4 -4.82 -16.77 -22.57
C VAL A 4 -5.15 -16.56 -24.04
N ILE A 5 -6.44 -16.61 -24.38
CA ILE A 5 -7.00 -16.44 -25.72
C ILE A 5 -7.43 -14.97 -25.86
N GLY A 6 -6.84 -14.23 -26.80
CA GLY A 6 -7.26 -12.86 -27.15
C GLY A 6 -8.26 -12.87 -28.30
N HIS A 7 -9.46 -12.33 -28.08
CA HIS A 7 -10.45 -12.05 -29.11
C HIS A 7 -10.38 -10.56 -29.53
N GLN A 8 -10.25 -10.30 -30.83
CA GLN A 8 -10.41 -8.98 -31.44
C GLN A 8 -11.89 -8.73 -31.79
N HIS A 9 -12.41 -7.53 -31.51
CA HIS A 9 -13.51 -6.92 -32.26
C HIS A 9 -13.34 -5.40 -32.34
N GLY A 10 -13.67 -4.85 -33.51
CA GLY A 10 -13.35 -3.49 -33.94
C GLY A 10 -14.37 -2.40 -33.61
N ALA A 11 -13.83 -1.17 -33.64
CA ALA A 11 -14.41 0.15 -33.97
C ALA A 11 -15.87 0.48 -33.63
N SER A 12 -16.08 1.57 -32.87
CA SER A 12 -16.61 2.85 -33.44
C SER A 12 -16.82 3.97 -32.38
N GLY A 13 -16.52 5.19 -32.84
CA GLY A 13 -16.83 6.55 -32.37
C GLY A 13 -17.38 6.87 -30.98
N PHE A 14 -16.70 7.78 -30.27
CA PHE A 14 -17.35 8.85 -29.50
C PHE A 14 -16.48 10.12 -29.44
N SER A 15 -17.12 11.26 -29.68
CA SER A 15 -16.56 12.63 -29.75
C SER A 15 -16.09 13.18 -28.40
N ARG A 16 -14.95 13.88 -28.38
CA ARG A 16 -14.42 14.58 -27.19
C ARG A 16 -15.16 15.91 -26.93
N PRO A 17 -15.53 16.25 -25.68
CA PRO A 17 -16.05 17.58 -25.30
C PRO A 17 -14.96 18.66 -25.25
N LYS A 18 -15.34 19.91 -25.50
CA LYS A 18 -14.50 21.11 -25.75
C LYS A 18 -13.88 21.79 -24.51
N GLU A 19 -13.94 21.23 -23.31
CA GLU A 19 -13.51 21.94 -22.08
C GLU A 19 -12.05 21.73 -21.67
N LEU A 20 -11.26 20.92 -22.39
CA LEU A 20 -9.84 20.70 -22.07
C LEU A 20 -8.86 21.72 -22.68
N ARG A 21 -9.34 22.73 -23.44
CA ARG A 21 -8.47 23.71 -24.11
C ARG A 21 -8.16 24.97 -23.28
N VAL A 22 -8.80 25.15 -22.13
CA VAL A 22 -8.60 26.36 -21.30
C VAL A 22 -7.58 26.13 -20.17
N LEU A 23 -7.27 24.88 -19.83
CA LEU A 23 -6.28 24.56 -18.78
C LEU A 23 -4.87 24.23 -19.30
N GLU A 24 -4.67 24.12 -20.62
CA GLU A 24 -3.34 23.95 -21.23
C GLU A 24 -2.65 25.28 -21.61
N ALA A 25 -3.35 26.42 -21.52
CA ALA A 25 -2.80 27.74 -21.82
C ALA A 25 -2.12 28.44 -20.61
N GLU A 26 -2.36 28.00 -19.38
CA GLU A 26 -1.77 28.62 -18.17
C GLU A 26 -0.46 27.96 -17.68
N ARG A 27 -0.01 26.86 -18.29
CA ARG A 27 1.23 26.16 -17.90
C ARG A 27 2.45 26.45 -18.78
N ALA A 28 2.33 27.31 -19.79
CA ALA A 28 3.40 27.62 -20.75
C ALA A 28 4.12 28.96 -20.47
N HIS A 29 4.16 29.44 -19.22
CA HIS A 29 4.97 30.59 -18.80
C HIS A 29 5.77 30.29 -17.53
N LYS A 30 6.82 29.47 -17.67
CA LYS A 30 8.10 29.65 -16.96
C LYS A 30 9.11 28.62 -17.43
N ILE A 31 10.32 29.12 -17.66
CA ILE A 31 11.60 28.46 -17.96
C ILE A 31 12.07 28.84 -19.38
N SER A 32 12.61 30.06 -19.47
CA SER A 32 13.61 30.40 -20.48
C SER A 32 14.95 30.38 -19.76
N VAL A 33 15.81 29.45 -20.14
CA VAL A 33 17.20 29.37 -19.67
C VAL A 33 17.97 30.51 -20.31
N VAL A 34 18.45 31.46 -19.51
CA VAL A 34 19.41 32.49 -19.93
C VAL A 34 20.80 31.96 -19.62
N THR A 35 21.60 31.77 -20.66
CA THR A 35 23.04 31.56 -20.60
C THR A 35 23.70 32.92 -20.39
N LEU A 36 24.47 33.11 -19.31
CA LEU A 36 25.39 34.25 -19.18
C LEU A 36 26.73 33.77 -18.60
N GLY A 37 27.78 34.03 -19.36
CA GLY A 37 29.17 33.86 -18.93
C GLY A 37 29.69 35.09 -18.18
N HIS A 38 30.75 34.85 -17.40
CA HIS A 38 31.80 35.77 -16.95
C HIS A 38 31.43 37.26 -16.73
N GLY A 39 31.38 37.69 -15.46
CA GLY A 39 31.60 39.09 -15.10
C GLY A 39 31.03 39.54 -13.75
N ASP A 40 31.94 39.75 -12.79
CA ASP A 40 31.87 40.68 -11.65
C ASP A 40 31.02 40.36 -10.40
N LYS A 41 31.67 40.42 -9.22
CA LYS A 41 31.23 39.78 -7.95
C LYS A 41 30.61 40.73 -6.90
N SER A 42 30.24 41.97 -7.24
CA SER A 42 29.80 42.95 -6.22
C SER A 42 28.37 43.49 -6.37
N LYS A 43 27.56 42.95 -7.28
CA LYS A 43 26.15 43.36 -7.45
C LYS A 43 25.12 42.29 -7.04
N ASP A 44 25.54 41.04 -6.85
CA ASP A 44 24.65 39.92 -6.53
C ASP A 44 24.17 39.89 -5.06
N GLU A 45 24.82 40.62 -4.15
CA GLU A 45 24.54 40.51 -2.71
C GLU A 45 23.29 41.30 -2.26
N ASN A 46 22.86 42.32 -3.01
CA ASN A 46 21.66 43.11 -2.70
C ASN A 46 20.38 42.52 -3.32
N GLU A 47 20.46 41.88 -4.50
CA GLU A 47 19.30 41.23 -5.12
C GLU A 47 18.93 39.91 -4.42
N LEU A 48 19.91 39.20 -3.83
CA LEU A 48 19.68 38.02 -2.98
C LEU A 48 19.00 38.38 -1.65
N ARG A 49 19.28 39.56 -1.08
CA ARG A 49 18.64 40.01 0.17
C ARG A 49 17.19 40.44 -0.01
N GLU A 50 16.86 41.01 -1.16
CA GLU A 50 15.47 41.38 -1.49
C GLU A 50 14.62 40.13 -1.79
N ALA A 51 15.18 39.13 -2.47
CA ALA A 51 14.53 37.82 -2.69
C ALA A 51 14.31 37.02 -1.39
N LEU A 52 15.25 37.07 -0.43
CA LEU A 52 15.12 36.43 0.89
C LEU A 52 14.06 37.10 1.78
N SER A 53 13.85 38.42 1.64
CA SER A 53 12.81 39.16 2.39
C SER A 53 11.38 38.81 1.96
N ILE A 54 11.19 38.43 0.68
CA ILE A 54 9.90 38.04 0.11
C ILE A 54 9.55 36.59 0.46
N LEU A 55 10.55 35.74 0.70
CA LEU A 55 10.36 34.35 1.17
C LEU A 55 10.05 34.27 2.67
N SER A 56 10.49 35.24 3.47
CA SER A 56 10.26 35.28 4.93
C SER A 56 8.82 35.63 5.36
N THR A 57 7.93 36.05 4.45
CA THR A 57 6.56 36.49 4.81
C THR A 57 5.45 35.53 4.37
N LYS A 58 5.79 34.34 3.86
CA LYS A 58 4.79 33.33 3.43
C LYS A 58 4.85 31.97 4.14
N GLU A 59 5.63 31.84 5.20
CA GLU A 59 5.60 30.69 6.12
C GLU A 59 4.63 30.95 7.27
N LYS A 60 3.33 30.78 7.01
CA LYS A 60 2.31 30.48 8.04
C LYS A 60 1.05 30.01 7.33
N ARG A 61 1.04 28.72 6.97
CA ARG A 61 -0.12 27.81 6.85
C ARG A 61 0.27 26.64 5.93
N HIS A 62 0.79 25.57 6.52
CA HIS A 62 0.53 24.22 6.06
C HIS A 62 0.53 23.30 7.29
N SER A 63 -0.59 22.62 7.51
CA SER A 63 -0.69 21.51 8.46
C SER A 63 -0.13 20.23 7.81
N PRO A 64 0.13 19.18 8.59
CA PRO A 64 0.85 18.00 8.15
C PRO A 64 -0.10 17.06 7.38
N GLU A 65 0.34 16.58 6.22
CA GLU A 65 -0.19 15.36 5.61
C GLU A 65 0.84 14.26 5.81
N GLN A 66 0.63 13.44 6.84
CA GLN A 66 1.09 12.06 6.86
C GLN A 66 -0.13 11.14 6.80
N HIS A 67 0.08 9.97 6.20
CA HIS A 67 -0.80 8.78 6.21
C HIS A 67 -2.02 8.78 5.29
N THR A 68 -1.80 8.46 4.01
CA THR A 68 -2.76 7.64 3.21
C THR A 68 -2.05 7.02 1.99
N PHE A 69 -0.98 6.25 2.22
CA PHE A 69 -0.41 5.39 1.18
C PHE A 69 -0.01 4.02 1.73
N ALA A 70 -0.99 3.33 2.31
CA ALA A 70 -0.88 1.91 2.63
C ALA A 70 -2.20 1.20 2.28
N ARG A 71 -2.64 1.29 1.02
CA ARG A 71 -3.68 0.40 0.45
C ARG A 71 -3.80 0.40 -1.08
N ALA A 72 -2.70 0.60 -1.81
CA ALA A 72 -2.73 0.58 -3.28
C ALA A 72 -1.42 0.05 -3.91
N ARG A 73 -1.07 -1.23 -3.65
CA ARG A 73 -0.03 -1.94 -4.41
C ARG A 73 -0.55 -3.24 -5.05
N PHE A 74 -1.69 -3.14 -5.74
CA PHE A 74 -2.11 -4.17 -6.70
C PHE A 74 -2.65 -3.61 -8.03
N ARG A 75 -2.35 -2.35 -8.38
CA ARG A 75 -2.84 -1.74 -9.63
C ARG A 75 -1.86 -0.86 -10.42
N HIS A 76 -0.55 -0.94 -10.18
CA HIS A 76 0.41 -0.04 -10.86
C HIS A 76 1.15 -0.59 -12.09
N ALA A 77 1.00 -1.87 -12.45
CA ALA A 77 1.56 -2.41 -13.70
C ALA A 77 0.61 -2.32 -14.91
N ALA A 78 -0.69 -2.09 -14.69
CA ALA A 78 -1.72 -2.18 -15.75
C ALA A 78 -2.32 -0.85 -16.22
N VAL A 79 -1.93 0.30 -15.64
CA VAL A 79 -2.52 1.62 -15.96
C VAL A 79 -1.53 2.63 -16.54
N SER A 80 -0.22 2.36 -16.52
CA SER A 80 0.79 3.20 -17.21
C SER A 80 0.82 2.99 -18.74
N THR A 81 0.28 1.86 -19.23
CA THR A 81 0.19 1.55 -20.67
C THR A 81 -1.05 2.15 -21.36
N LEU A 82 -1.93 2.83 -20.60
CA LEU A 82 -3.20 3.40 -21.10
C LEU A 82 -3.26 4.93 -21.10
N MET A 83 -2.26 5.62 -20.52
CA MET A 83 -2.19 7.09 -20.51
C MET A 83 -0.85 7.54 -21.09
N GLY A 84 -0.91 8.04 -22.33
CA GLY A 84 0.23 8.37 -23.20
C GLY A 84 1.39 9.10 -22.52
N GLY A 85 2.54 8.42 -22.47
CA GLY A 85 3.83 8.99 -22.14
C GLY A 85 4.45 9.71 -23.33
N LYS A 86 5.00 10.89 -23.04
CA LYS A 86 5.52 11.92 -23.95
C LYS A 86 6.50 11.40 -25.01
N ALA A 87 6.33 11.87 -26.24
CA ALA A 87 7.30 11.72 -27.33
C ALA A 87 8.62 12.41 -26.97
N THR A 88 9.70 11.63 -26.89
CA THR A 88 11.07 12.14 -26.91
C THR A 88 11.56 12.19 -28.36
N HIS A 89 12.15 13.32 -28.71
CA HIS A 89 12.68 13.66 -30.03
C HIS A 89 13.72 12.63 -30.52
N HIS A 90 13.44 11.96 -31.64
CA HIS A 90 14.46 11.28 -32.43
C HIS A 90 15.08 12.25 -33.43
N VAL A 91 16.41 12.40 -33.35
CA VAL A 91 17.25 13.08 -34.35
C VAL A 91 17.22 12.25 -35.63
N ALA A 92 16.64 12.80 -36.69
CA ALA A 92 16.61 12.16 -38.01
C ALA A 92 18.00 12.21 -38.65
N HIS A 93 18.61 11.04 -38.85
CA HIS A 93 19.76 10.88 -39.74
C HIS A 93 19.28 11.11 -41.18
N LYS A 94 19.65 12.24 -41.79
CA LYS A 94 19.41 12.50 -43.22
C LYS A 94 20.20 11.49 -44.05
N THR A 95 19.51 10.49 -44.60
CA THR A 95 20.06 9.64 -45.66
C THR A 95 20.09 10.48 -46.95
N ASN A 96 21.27 10.64 -47.55
CA ASN A 96 21.43 11.45 -48.75
C ASN A 96 20.70 10.78 -49.94
N MET A 97 19.93 11.57 -50.69
CA MET A 97 19.18 11.13 -51.87
C MET A 97 20.08 10.42 -52.91
N SER A 98 21.38 10.71 -52.93
CA SER A 98 22.37 10.06 -53.79
C SER A 98 22.55 8.57 -53.48
N ASP A 99 22.48 8.15 -52.21
CA ASP A 99 22.62 6.73 -51.83
C ASP A 99 21.36 5.92 -52.18
N VAL A 100 20.20 6.58 -52.12
CA VAL A 100 18.92 6.00 -52.53
C VAL A 100 18.89 5.80 -54.04
N VAL A 101 19.37 6.77 -54.82
CA VAL A 101 19.45 6.67 -56.28
C VAL A 101 20.48 5.62 -56.71
N ALA A 102 21.64 5.55 -56.05
CA ALA A 102 22.65 4.53 -56.34
C ALA A 102 22.12 3.10 -56.11
N ARG A 103 21.37 2.87 -55.03
CA ARG A 103 20.71 1.58 -54.74
C ARG A 103 19.61 1.24 -55.74
N VAL A 104 18.81 2.22 -56.18
CA VAL A 104 17.78 1.99 -57.20
C VAL A 104 18.40 1.64 -58.56
N GLN A 105 19.55 2.23 -58.91
CA GLN A 105 20.30 1.86 -60.11
C GLN A 105 20.87 0.45 -60.03
N THR A 106 21.42 0.03 -58.88
CA THR A 106 21.93 -1.34 -58.71
C THR A 106 20.83 -2.39 -58.85
N ILE A 107 19.64 -2.10 -58.33
CA ILE A 107 18.46 -2.97 -58.46
C ILE A 107 17.97 -3.02 -59.92
N THR A 108 18.01 -1.89 -60.62
CA THR A 108 17.59 -1.81 -62.03
C THR A 108 18.56 -2.56 -62.95
N ASP A 109 19.85 -2.53 -62.65
CA ASP A 109 20.86 -3.25 -63.43
C ASP A 109 20.87 -4.76 -63.14
N ALA A 110 20.50 -5.18 -61.93
CA ALA A 110 20.25 -6.59 -61.60
C ALA A 110 19.02 -7.16 -62.35
N ILE A 111 17.97 -6.34 -62.54
CA ILE A 111 16.77 -6.72 -63.31
C ILE A 111 17.09 -6.89 -64.81
N LYS A 112 18.01 -6.10 -65.37
CA LYS A 112 18.43 -6.20 -66.77
C LYS A 112 19.24 -7.46 -67.11
N GLN A 113 19.84 -8.11 -66.11
CA GLN A 113 20.68 -9.29 -66.32
C GLN A 113 19.95 -10.63 -66.24
N GLY A 114 18.62 -10.64 -66.05
CA GLY A 114 17.80 -11.84 -66.24
C GLY A 114 18.17 -13.05 -65.37
N LYS A 115 18.88 -12.86 -64.25
CA LYS A 115 19.13 -13.89 -63.25
C LYS A 115 18.33 -13.56 -61.98
N PRO A 116 17.21 -14.25 -61.70
CA PRO A 116 16.60 -14.18 -60.38
C PRO A 116 17.55 -14.83 -59.36
N PRO A 117 17.73 -14.26 -58.15
CA PRO A 117 18.42 -14.97 -57.08
C PRO A 117 17.61 -16.20 -56.70
N VAL A 118 18.28 -17.33 -56.56
CA VAL A 118 17.68 -18.61 -56.17
C VAL A 118 17.25 -18.51 -54.70
N GLY A 119 15.93 -18.54 -54.44
CA GLY A 119 15.36 -18.82 -53.11
C GLY A 119 14.65 -17.69 -52.35
N ASP A 120 13.95 -16.77 -53.02
CA ASP A 120 13.29 -15.64 -52.33
C ASP A 120 12.09 -16.05 -51.46
N VAL A 121 12.33 -16.22 -50.16
CA VAL A 121 11.30 -16.15 -49.12
C VAL A 121 11.31 -14.72 -48.56
N LEU A 122 10.43 -13.84 -49.05
CA LEU A 122 10.23 -12.50 -48.49
C LEU A 122 9.51 -12.57 -47.12
N GLY A 123 10.16 -13.10 -46.09
CA GLY A 123 9.65 -13.06 -44.73
C GLY A 123 10.42 -12.08 -43.86
N LYS A 124 9.85 -11.70 -42.71
CA LYS A 124 10.54 -10.84 -41.73
C LYS A 124 10.63 -11.51 -40.36
N PHE A 125 11.80 -11.43 -39.74
CA PHE A 125 11.98 -11.80 -38.34
C PHE A 125 11.62 -10.62 -37.43
N THR A 126 10.87 -10.90 -36.36
CA THR A 126 10.56 -9.94 -35.29
C THR A 126 10.65 -10.63 -33.94
N PHE A 127 10.83 -9.86 -32.87
CA PHE A 127 10.47 -10.33 -31.54
C PHE A 127 8.94 -10.38 -31.37
N GLY A 128 8.48 -11.17 -30.40
CA GLY A 128 7.05 -11.20 -30.03
C GLY A 128 6.56 -9.90 -29.38
N THR A 129 7.44 -9.19 -28.68
CA THR A 129 7.20 -7.87 -28.08
C THR A 129 8.45 -7.00 -28.19
N ASP A 130 8.32 -5.69 -28.02
CA ASP A 130 9.42 -4.73 -27.99
C ASP A 130 10.05 -4.57 -26.60
N ARG A 131 9.38 -5.11 -25.56
CA ARG A 131 9.78 -5.06 -24.16
C ARG A 131 9.48 -6.36 -23.43
N TYR A 132 10.40 -6.74 -22.55
CA TYR A 132 10.22 -7.78 -21.55
C TYR A 132 10.65 -7.26 -20.18
N ALA A 133 10.05 -7.81 -19.12
CA ALA A 133 10.50 -7.64 -17.75
C ALA A 133 10.72 -9.02 -17.16
N VAL A 134 11.79 -9.18 -16.37
CA VAL A 134 12.16 -10.44 -15.72
C VAL A 134 12.65 -10.14 -14.32
N LEU A 135 12.25 -10.95 -13.34
CA LEU A 135 12.83 -10.89 -12.00
C LEU A 135 14.27 -11.41 -12.06
N GLU A 136 15.14 -10.84 -11.26
CA GLU A 136 16.52 -11.28 -11.17
C GLU A 136 16.61 -12.77 -10.78
N SER A 137 15.77 -13.18 -9.83
CA SER A 137 15.65 -14.55 -9.35
C SER A 137 15.09 -15.57 -10.35
N ALA A 138 14.64 -15.14 -11.54
CA ALA A 138 14.03 -16.03 -12.53
C ALA A 138 15.02 -17.06 -13.13
N GLY A 139 16.33 -16.79 -13.05
CA GLY A 139 17.42 -17.62 -13.58
C GLY A 139 17.53 -17.65 -15.11
N HIS A 140 16.41 -17.72 -15.83
CA HIS A 140 16.39 -17.65 -17.29
C HIS A 140 15.20 -16.84 -17.82
N LEU A 141 15.48 -15.94 -18.75
CA LEU A 141 14.49 -15.27 -19.56
C LEU A 141 14.26 -16.03 -20.87
N THR A 142 13.00 -16.31 -21.20
CA THR A 142 12.61 -16.86 -22.51
C THR A 142 12.02 -15.77 -23.40
N ILE A 143 12.60 -15.58 -24.59
CA ILE A 143 12.18 -14.57 -25.58
C ILE A 143 11.67 -15.27 -26.83
N ASP A 144 10.52 -14.81 -27.34
CA ASP A 144 9.95 -15.32 -28.57
C ASP A 144 10.49 -14.58 -29.80
N VAL A 145 11.01 -15.34 -30.76
CA VAL A 145 11.35 -14.86 -32.10
C VAL A 145 10.35 -15.44 -33.08
N LEU A 146 9.73 -14.55 -33.84
CA LEU A 146 8.69 -14.85 -34.81
C LEU A 146 9.24 -14.66 -36.22
N PHE A 147 8.83 -15.53 -37.14
CA PHE A 147 9.09 -15.36 -38.57
C PHE A 147 7.78 -15.24 -39.33
N HIS A 148 7.57 -14.06 -39.93
CA HIS A 148 6.37 -13.76 -40.71
C HIS A 148 6.65 -14.06 -42.19
N ARG A 149 6.21 -15.22 -42.68
CA ARG A 149 6.32 -15.61 -44.10
C ARG A 149 5.33 -14.79 -44.94
N GLN A 150 5.79 -14.06 -45.95
CA GLN A 150 4.88 -13.55 -46.99
C GLN A 150 4.71 -14.64 -48.05
N LEU A 151 3.47 -15.09 -48.23
CA LEU A 151 3.11 -15.89 -49.41
C LEU A 151 3.16 -14.96 -50.62
N ILE A 152 4.18 -15.12 -51.48
CA ILE A 152 4.17 -14.47 -52.79
C ILE A 152 2.98 -15.06 -53.55
N GLY A 153 1.92 -14.26 -53.66
CA GLY A 153 0.75 -14.61 -54.44
C GLY A 153 1.15 -14.91 -55.88
N ARG A 154 0.64 -16.01 -56.41
CA ARG A 154 0.71 -16.50 -57.80
C ARG A 154 0.04 -15.52 -58.79
N LYS A 155 0.43 -14.26 -58.80
CA LYS A 155 -0.11 -13.17 -59.65
C LYS A 155 1.03 -12.37 -60.30
N SER A 156 1.93 -13.05 -60.99
CA SER A 156 2.78 -12.41 -62.03
C SER A 156 3.35 -13.43 -63.02
N ILE A 157 2.56 -14.42 -63.45
CA ILE A 157 2.83 -15.20 -64.67
C ILE A 157 1.49 -15.35 -65.41
N LEU A 158 0.95 -14.23 -65.86
CA LEU A 158 -0.13 -14.21 -66.84
C LEU A 158 0.01 -12.89 -67.63
N ASN A 159 1.14 -12.75 -68.29
CA ASN A 159 1.30 -11.93 -69.49
C ASN A 159 2.58 -12.36 -70.22
N GLY A 160 2.40 -13.18 -71.24
CA GLY A 160 3.27 -13.35 -72.40
C GLY A 160 4.74 -13.71 -72.16
N LEU A 161 5.08 -15.00 -72.28
CA LEU A 161 5.87 -15.51 -73.41
C LEU A 161 5.92 -17.05 -73.36
N HIS A 162 6.04 -17.64 -74.55
CA HIS A 162 6.14 -19.08 -74.84
C HIS A 162 7.25 -19.80 -74.05
N PRO A 163 7.18 -21.13 -73.85
CA PRO A 163 8.09 -21.87 -73.00
C PRO A 163 9.35 -22.28 -73.77
N THR A 164 10.52 -21.93 -73.25
CA THR A 164 11.77 -22.64 -73.53
C THR A 164 12.56 -22.86 -72.24
N ALA A 165 12.57 -24.12 -71.82
CA ALA A 165 13.60 -24.86 -71.11
C ALA A 165 14.17 -24.38 -69.74
N SER A 166 14.17 -25.36 -68.84
CA SER A 166 14.98 -25.60 -67.64
C SER A 166 14.76 -24.75 -66.39
N SER A 167 13.83 -25.20 -65.56
CA SER A 167 14.09 -25.39 -64.14
C SER A 167 13.30 -26.60 -63.64
N ASP A 168 14.01 -27.51 -62.96
CA ASP A 168 13.52 -28.79 -62.45
C ASP A 168 12.30 -28.59 -61.55
N VAL A 169 11.13 -28.99 -62.06
CA VAL A 169 9.95 -29.26 -61.25
C VAL A 169 9.74 -30.76 -61.32
N ASP A 170 10.02 -31.47 -60.22
CA ASP A 170 9.53 -32.83 -60.04
C ASP A 170 7.99 -32.79 -60.05
N PRO A 171 7.31 -33.38 -61.06
CA PRO A 171 5.86 -33.22 -61.21
C PRO A 171 5.02 -34.06 -60.25
N GLN A 172 5.61 -34.83 -59.32
CA GLN A 172 4.85 -35.75 -58.45
C GLN A 172 4.64 -35.29 -56.99
N SER A 173 5.03 -34.07 -56.64
CA SER A 173 4.74 -33.51 -55.32
C SER A 173 4.35 -32.04 -55.46
N GLY A 174 3.04 -31.73 -55.39
CA GLY A 174 2.51 -30.37 -55.36
C GLY A 174 2.86 -29.56 -54.10
N LYS A 175 4.02 -29.79 -53.48
CA LYS A 175 4.54 -29.03 -52.34
C LYS A 175 5.49 -27.94 -52.83
N CYS A 176 5.06 -26.69 -52.70
CA CYS A 176 5.96 -25.55 -52.71
C CYS A 176 6.76 -25.58 -51.40
N SER A 177 8.07 -25.88 -51.44
CA SER A 177 8.91 -25.76 -50.25
C SER A 177 9.04 -24.28 -49.88
N LEU A 178 8.68 -23.93 -48.65
CA LEU A 178 8.71 -22.54 -48.17
C LEU A 178 10.12 -22.06 -47.82
N GLY A 179 11.15 -22.90 -47.99
CA GLY A 179 12.54 -22.58 -47.70
C GLY A 179 12.88 -22.52 -46.20
N VAL A 180 14.10 -22.94 -45.87
CA VAL A 180 14.71 -22.80 -44.54
C VAL A 180 15.31 -21.40 -44.43
N VAL A 181 15.00 -20.69 -43.34
CA VAL A 181 15.53 -19.35 -43.07
C VAL A 181 16.28 -19.32 -41.75
N THR A 182 17.23 -18.42 -41.62
CA THR A 182 18.07 -18.29 -40.41
C THR A 182 18.12 -16.84 -39.94
N VAL A 183 18.27 -16.63 -38.64
CA VAL A 183 18.55 -15.31 -38.06
C VAL A 183 19.49 -15.46 -36.88
N ASP A 184 20.47 -14.56 -36.78
CA ASP A 184 21.36 -14.50 -35.63
C ASP A 184 20.78 -13.57 -34.57
N TYR A 185 21.08 -13.84 -33.30
CA TYR A 185 20.75 -12.95 -32.19
C TYR A 185 21.97 -12.71 -31.31
N GLU A 186 22.02 -11.55 -30.66
CA GLU A 186 23.01 -11.25 -29.63
C GLU A 186 22.42 -10.34 -28.55
N THR A 187 22.91 -10.50 -27.33
CA THR A 187 22.67 -9.57 -26.23
C THR A 187 23.60 -8.36 -26.31
N ARG A 188 23.10 -7.17 -25.96
CA ARG A 188 23.85 -5.92 -25.86
C ARG A 188 23.57 -5.28 -24.50
N GLU A 189 24.63 -4.82 -23.84
CA GLU A 189 24.53 -4.13 -22.56
C GLU A 189 23.75 -2.82 -22.66
N GLY A 190 23.10 -2.46 -21.56
CA GLY A 190 22.55 -1.12 -21.32
C GLY A 190 23.07 -0.60 -19.99
N SER A 191 22.15 -0.28 -19.07
CA SER A 191 22.50 -0.13 -17.65
C SER A 191 22.88 -1.47 -17.03
N ALA A 192 22.24 -2.56 -17.48
CA ALA A 192 22.64 -3.91 -17.10
C ALA A 192 23.92 -4.35 -17.83
N LYS A 193 24.82 -5.04 -17.12
CA LYS A 193 26.16 -5.47 -17.52
C LYS A 193 26.25 -6.98 -17.67
N ALA A 194 26.93 -7.41 -18.73
CA ALA A 194 27.15 -8.83 -18.97
C ALA A 194 28.14 -9.40 -17.96
N GLY A 195 27.82 -10.56 -17.39
CA GLY A 195 28.59 -11.21 -16.33
C GLY A 195 28.26 -10.71 -14.92
N LYS A 196 27.45 -9.65 -14.80
CA LYS A 196 26.89 -9.18 -13.53
C LYS A 196 25.39 -9.46 -13.44
N ASP A 197 24.59 -8.91 -14.35
CA ASP A 197 23.12 -8.98 -14.26
C ASP A 197 22.53 -10.01 -15.26
N PHE A 198 23.27 -10.31 -16.33
CA PHE A 198 22.92 -11.35 -17.30
C PHE A 198 24.16 -11.98 -17.93
N LYS A 199 24.05 -13.19 -18.50
CA LYS A 199 25.14 -13.80 -19.26
C LYS A 199 25.09 -13.39 -20.73
N TYR A 200 26.21 -12.92 -21.27
CA TYR A 200 26.32 -12.62 -22.70
C TYR A 200 25.92 -13.86 -23.52
N THR A 201 24.89 -13.69 -24.36
CA THR A 201 24.30 -14.78 -25.12
C THR A 201 24.21 -14.37 -26.59
N GLN A 202 24.69 -15.25 -27.47
CA GLN A 202 24.53 -15.12 -28.91
C GLN A 202 24.24 -16.49 -29.52
N GLY A 203 23.61 -16.51 -30.68
CA GLY A 203 23.31 -17.75 -31.38
C GLY A 203 22.64 -17.51 -32.73
N SER A 204 22.32 -18.61 -33.41
CA SER A 204 21.62 -18.58 -34.68
C SER A 204 20.39 -19.48 -34.61
N LEU A 205 19.24 -18.95 -35.04
CA LEU A 205 17.97 -19.65 -35.07
C LEU A 205 17.63 -20.06 -36.50
N THR A 206 17.50 -21.36 -36.73
CA THR A 206 17.05 -21.92 -38.01
C THR A 206 15.57 -22.24 -37.96
N PHE A 207 14.76 -21.66 -38.83
CA PHE A 207 13.33 -21.96 -38.96
C PHE A 207 13.10 -22.86 -40.18
N ASN A 208 12.60 -24.06 -39.91
CA ASN A 208 12.16 -24.99 -40.95
C ASN A 208 10.89 -24.47 -41.64
N GLU A 209 10.51 -25.08 -42.76
CA GLU A 209 9.44 -24.60 -43.66
C GLU A 209 8.11 -24.27 -42.97
N ASN A 210 7.75 -24.99 -41.90
CA ASN A 210 6.50 -24.82 -41.17
C ASN A 210 6.65 -24.20 -39.77
N GLU A 211 7.87 -23.78 -39.41
CA GLU A 211 8.14 -23.12 -38.14
C GLU A 211 7.98 -21.60 -38.30
N TYR A 212 7.22 -21.00 -37.40
CA TYR A 212 6.99 -19.54 -37.35
C TYR A 212 7.37 -18.92 -36.00
N ARG A 213 7.70 -19.74 -35.00
CA ARG A 213 8.11 -19.31 -33.66
C ARG A 213 9.27 -20.16 -33.16
N LYS A 214 10.31 -19.51 -32.65
CA LYS A 214 11.37 -20.10 -31.82
C LYS A 214 11.58 -19.28 -30.57
N THR A 215 12.26 -19.87 -29.60
CA THR A 215 12.54 -19.24 -28.33
C THR A 215 14.04 -19.12 -28.11
N ILE A 216 14.48 -17.98 -27.60
CA ILE A 216 15.83 -17.77 -27.08
C ILE A 216 15.75 -17.87 -25.55
N GLN A 217 16.73 -18.52 -24.93
CA GLN A 217 16.90 -18.50 -23.49
C GLN A 217 18.14 -17.68 -23.13
N ILE A 218 17.98 -16.69 -22.27
CA ILE A 218 19.06 -15.83 -21.78
C ILE A 218 19.18 -16.08 -20.28
N PRO A 219 20.33 -16.57 -19.78
CA PRO A 219 20.55 -16.68 -18.34
C PRO A 219 20.60 -15.30 -17.68
N ILE A 220 19.76 -15.11 -16.67
CA ILE A 220 19.78 -13.97 -15.76
C ILE A 220 20.63 -14.38 -14.56
N ILE A 221 21.48 -13.47 -14.09
CA ILE A 221 22.33 -13.71 -12.93
C ILE A 221 21.59 -13.12 -11.75
N ASN A 222 21.51 -13.90 -10.67
CA ASN A 222 20.93 -13.48 -9.40
C ASN A 222 22.04 -13.30 -8.39
N ASP A 223 22.05 -12.15 -7.71
CA ASP A 223 22.75 -12.00 -6.46
C ASP A 223 21.77 -11.77 -5.29
N ASP A 224 22.29 -11.31 -4.16
CA ASP A 224 21.51 -11.09 -2.94
C ASP A 224 21.64 -9.62 -2.51
N GLN A 225 21.95 -8.69 -3.43
CA GLN A 225 22.26 -7.31 -3.13
C GLN A 225 21.34 -6.36 -3.88
N TYR A 226 20.47 -5.68 -3.13
CA TYR A 226 19.57 -4.65 -3.70
C TYR A 226 20.23 -3.68 -4.67
N GLU A 227 19.69 -3.63 -5.89
CA GLU A 227 20.01 -2.74 -6.97
C GLU A 227 18.77 -2.01 -7.50
N ALA A 228 18.97 -1.04 -8.38
CA ALA A 228 17.86 -0.41 -9.09
C ALA A 228 17.59 -1.18 -10.40
N ASP A 229 16.34 -1.22 -10.85
CA ASP A 229 15.96 -1.84 -12.14
C ASP A 229 16.93 -1.43 -13.27
N VAL A 230 17.52 -2.43 -13.92
CA VAL A 230 18.50 -2.25 -15.00
C VAL A 230 18.00 -2.82 -16.32
N ASP A 231 18.45 -2.23 -17.44
CA ASP A 231 18.03 -2.60 -18.79
C ASP A 231 19.20 -3.16 -19.61
N PHE A 232 18.96 -4.22 -20.38
CA PHE A 232 19.79 -4.65 -21.51
C PHE A 232 18.93 -4.87 -22.76
N TYR A 233 19.58 -5.19 -23.88
CA TYR A 233 18.92 -5.32 -25.19
C TYR A 233 19.25 -6.65 -25.84
N VAL A 234 18.32 -7.16 -26.66
CA VAL A 234 18.55 -8.30 -27.54
C VAL A 234 18.25 -7.85 -28.96
N ILE A 235 19.17 -8.10 -29.88
CA ILE A 235 19.06 -7.67 -31.26
C ILE A 235 19.08 -8.87 -32.21
N LEU A 236 18.23 -8.82 -33.24
CA LEU A 236 18.28 -9.75 -34.37
C LEU A 236 19.17 -9.18 -35.47
N LYS A 237 20.04 -10.00 -36.05
CA LYS A 237 20.99 -9.62 -37.11
C LYS A 237 21.17 -10.75 -38.12
N ASN A 238 21.80 -10.42 -39.25
CA ASN A 238 22.20 -11.37 -40.30
C ASN A 238 21.07 -12.34 -40.74
N PRO A 239 19.90 -11.86 -41.20
CA PRO A 239 18.88 -12.76 -41.71
C PRO A 239 19.41 -13.48 -42.98
N GLY A 240 19.21 -14.79 -43.05
CA GLY A 240 19.60 -15.67 -44.16
C GLY A 240 18.40 -16.29 -44.86
N GLY A 241 18.61 -16.84 -46.06
CA GLY A 241 17.55 -17.50 -46.84
C GLY A 241 16.54 -16.54 -47.49
N GLY A 242 16.96 -15.33 -47.85
CA GLY A 242 16.11 -14.31 -48.49
C GLY A 242 15.22 -13.51 -47.54
N ALA A 243 15.26 -13.81 -46.24
CA ALA A 243 14.51 -13.12 -45.20
C ALA A 243 15.06 -11.71 -44.88
N GLY A 244 14.20 -10.85 -44.36
CA GLY A 244 14.55 -9.54 -43.80
C GLY A 244 14.31 -9.46 -42.28
N LEU A 245 14.65 -8.31 -41.70
CA LEU A 245 14.27 -7.95 -40.33
C LEU A 245 13.02 -7.05 -40.37
N GLY A 246 12.12 -7.23 -39.40
CA GLY A 246 10.94 -6.40 -39.22
C GLY A 246 10.90 -5.78 -37.82
N ASP A 247 9.93 -4.91 -37.57
CA ASP A 247 9.81 -4.23 -36.29
C ASP A 247 8.89 -5.02 -35.32
N PRO A 248 9.29 -5.27 -34.07
CA PRO A 248 10.59 -4.94 -33.46
C PRO A 248 11.67 -6.00 -33.79
N ASN A 249 12.85 -5.57 -34.26
CA ASN A 249 14.07 -6.39 -34.40
C ASN A 249 15.06 -6.18 -33.25
N ILE A 250 14.74 -5.28 -32.32
CA ILE A 250 15.43 -5.02 -31.07
C ILE A 250 14.36 -5.06 -29.98
N THR A 251 14.63 -5.78 -28.90
CA THR A 251 13.77 -5.77 -27.71
C THR A 251 14.56 -5.30 -26.50
N ARG A 252 13.92 -4.49 -25.65
CA ARG A 252 14.49 -4.07 -24.36
C ARG A 252 14.07 -5.05 -23.27
N ILE A 253 15.01 -5.45 -22.44
CA ILE A 253 14.79 -6.32 -21.30
C ILE A 253 15.08 -5.52 -20.04
N THR A 254 14.09 -5.40 -19.17
CA THR A 254 14.26 -4.82 -17.83
C THR A 254 14.43 -5.97 -16.83
N VAL A 255 15.57 -6.02 -16.16
CA VAL A 255 15.80 -6.87 -15.00
C VAL A 255 15.28 -6.10 -13.79
N VAL A 256 14.31 -6.68 -13.12
CA VAL A 256 13.68 -6.12 -11.93
C VAL A 256 14.31 -6.82 -10.73
N ASP A 257 14.93 -6.01 -9.89
CA ASP A 257 15.53 -6.45 -8.63
C ASP A 257 14.41 -6.89 -7.68
N ASP A 258 14.59 -8.05 -7.05
CA ASP A 258 13.67 -8.61 -6.08
C ASP A 258 14.29 -8.83 -4.69
N ASP A 259 15.39 -8.15 -4.41
CA ASP A 259 16.06 -8.16 -3.11
C ASP A 259 15.48 -7.10 -2.17
N GLU A 260 15.29 -7.45 -0.90
CA GLU A 260 14.77 -6.53 0.11
C GLU A 260 15.86 -6.20 1.14
N PRO A 261 16.48 -5.00 1.10
CA PRO A 261 17.58 -4.64 2.00
C PRO A 261 17.10 -4.37 3.43
N GLY A 262 15.78 -4.31 3.65
CA GLY A 262 15.18 -4.21 4.97
C GLY A 262 15.03 -2.80 5.52
N GLU A 263 14.39 -2.75 6.68
CA GLU A 263 14.04 -1.58 7.46
C GLU A 263 14.70 -1.67 8.84
N PHE A 264 15.44 -0.64 9.23
CA PHE A 264 16.23 -0.61 10.45
C PHE A 264 15.59 0.30 11.49
N LEU A 265 15.45 -0.23 12.70
CA LEU A 265 14.79 0.48 13.80
C LEU A 265 15.30 -0.01 15.16
N PHE A 266 15.10 0.77 16.20
CA PHE A 266 15.34 0.29 17.56
C PHE A 266 14.27 -0.70 18.00
N GLU A 267 14.68 -1.76 18.71
CA GLU A 267 13.76 -2.77 19.27
C GLU A 267 12.72 -2.15 20.21
N GLN A 268 13.08 -1.06 20.91
CA GLN A 268 12.23 -0.36 21.89
C GLN A 268 12.34 1.17 21.71
N HIS A 269 11.33 1.93 22.14
CA HIS A 269 11.37 3.40 22.15
C HIS A 269 12.21 3.95 23.31
N HIS A 270 12.27 3.18 24.40
CA HIS A 270 12.94 3.54 25.63
C HIS A 270 13.90 2.41 26.03
N TYR A 271 15.12 2.78 26.40
CA TYR A 271 16.10 1.87 26.97
C TYR A 271 16.50 2.37 28.35
N HIS A 272 16.94 1.42 29.16
CA HIS A 272 17.40 1.70 30.51
C HIS A 272 18.85 1.27 30.64
N ALA A 273 19.69 2.19 31.14
CA ALA A 273 21.10 1.88 31.32
C ALA A 273 21.32 1.00 32.56
N ASP A 274 22.24 0.03 32.44
CA ASP A 274 22.70 -0.78 33.56
C ASP A 274 23.73 0.05 34.35
N MET A 275 23.26 0.74 35.38
CA MET A 275 24.08 1.61 36.23
C MET A 275 25.18 0.82 36.97
N LYS A 276 24.99 -0.48 37.22
CA LYS A 276 25.98 -1.35 37.89
C LYS A 276 27.14 -1.65 36.94
N LYS A 277 26.85 -1.93 35.67
CA LYS A 277 27.86 -2.16 34.63
C LYS A 277 28.40 -0.86 34.03
N GLY A 278 27.70 0.26 34.19
CA GLY A 278 28.05 1.53 33.58
C GLY A 278 27.91 1.52 32.05
N LYS A 279 26.90 0.81 31.54
CA LYS A 279 26.66 0.67 30.10
C LYS A 279 25.17 0.73 29.78
N ALA A 280 24.83 1.32 28.64
CA ALA A 280 23.52 1.23 28.01
C ALA A 280 23.65 0.43 26.71
N ASP A 281 22.98 -0.72 26.64
CA ASP A 281 22.96 -1.57 25.45
C ASP A 281 21.65 -1.32 24.69
N VAL A 282 21.77 -0.80 23.48
CA VAL A 282 20.65 -0.37 22.64
C VAL A 282 20.60 -1.27 21.41
N ARG A 283 19.56 -2.12 21.31
CA ARG A 283 19.42 -3.05 20.19
C ARG A 283 18.77 -2.39 18.97
N VAL A 284 19.44 -2.52 17.83
CA VAL A 284 18.92 -2.20 16.51
C VAL A 284 18.50 -3.50 15.83
N VAL A 285 17.30 -3.51 15.25
CA VAL A 285 16.70 -4.65 14.55
C VAL A 285 16.50 -4.27 13.08
N ARG A 286 16.72 -5.26 12.20
CA ARG A 286 16.45 -5.23 10.77
C ARG A 286 15.19 -6.04 10.52
N GLU A 287 14.17 -5.44 9.92
CA GLU A 287 12.87 -6.07 9.62
C GLU A 287 12.51 -5.89 8.14
N HIS A 288 11.52 -6.62 7.64
CA HIS A 288 10.98 -6.45 6.28
C HIS A 288 12.04 -6.52 5.15
N GLY A 289 13.04 -7.39 5.31
CA GLY A 289 14.09 -7.63 4.31
C GLY A 289 15.45 -7.89 4.97
N PHE A 290 16.21 -8.84 4.43
CA PHE A 290 17.50 -9.27 5.00
C PHE A 290 18.61 -9.40 3.94
N ASP A 291 18.37 -8.88 2.75
CA ASP A 291 19.25 -9.09 1.60
C ASP A 291 20.37 -8.06 1.55
N GLY A 292 21.56 -8.51 1.19
CA GLY A 292 22.74 -7.66 1.07
C GLY A 292 23.33 -7.18 2.40
N THR A 293 24.52 -6.59 2.27
CA THR A 293 25.25 -6.00 3.39
C THR A 293 24.90 -4.52 3.50
N VAL A 294 24.18 -4.13 4.55
CA VAL A 294 23.71 -2.75 4.74
C VAL A 294 24.47 -2.05 5.84
N THR A 295 24.85 -0.81 5.59
CA THR A 295 25.47 0.07 6.59
C THR A 295 24.51 1.18 6.99
N LEU A 296 24.49 1.54 8.27
CA LEU A 296 23.78 2.71 8.78
C LEU A 296 24.58 3.39 9.88
N GLU A 297 24.40 4.69 10.02
CA GLU A 297 25.09 5.49 11.03
C GLU A 297 24.22 5.63 12.28
N TYR A 298 24.85 5.70 13.46
CA TYR A 298 24.20 6.11 14.69
C TYR A 298 24.95 7.26 15.34
N SER A 299 24.23 8.07 16.11
CA SER A 299 24.80 9.14 16.91
C SER A 299 24.00 9.36 18.19
N THR A 300 24.69 9.65 19.29
CA THR A 300 24.08 10.13 20.53
C THR A 300 23.76 11.61 20.46
N ILE A 301 22.61 12.01 21.01
CA ILE A 301 22.15 13.40 21.12
C ILE A 301 21.90 13.68 22.60
N PRO A 302 22.55 14.71 23.20
CA PRO A 302 22.30 15.09 24.59
C PRO A 302 20.84 15.45 24.86
N GLY A 303 20.30 14.96 25.98
CA GLY A 303 18.99 15.31 26.52
C GLY A 303 19.15 16.12 27.80
N THR A 304 18.60 15.63 28.91
CA THR A 304 18.93 16.15 30.25
C THR A 304 20.30 15.66 30.76
N ALA A 305 20.78 14.54 30.22
CA ALA A 305 22.13 14.05 30.44
C ALA A 305 23.15 14.79 29.57
N LYS A 306 24.29 15.16 30.16
CA LYS A 306 25.41 15.82 29.49
C LYS A 306 26.35 14.79 28.86
N GLY A 307 26.51 14.88 27.54
CA GLY A 307 27.50 14.11 26.80
C GLY A 307 28.91 14.69 26.91
N GLY A 308 29.93 13.84 26.74
CA GLY A 308 31.32 14.26 26.61
C GLY A 308 32.20 13.16 26.02
N SER A 309 33.43 13.51 25.63
CA SER A 309 34.38 12.55 25.02
C SER A 309 34.92 11.49 25.99
N THR A 310 34.97 11.81 27.29
CA THR A 310 35.39 10.88 28.35
C THR A 310 34.54 11.10 29.61
N LEU A 311 34.31 10.03 30.38
CA LEU A 311 33.59 10.13 31.65
C LEU A 311 34.34 11.01 32.65
N GLY A 312 33.62 11.93 33.28
CA GLY A 312 34.15 12.89 34.25
C GLY A 312 33.05 13.40 35.18
N PRO A 313 33.37 14.26 36.16
CA PRO A 313 32.41 14.69 37.19
C PRO A 313 31.18 15.44 36.64
N ASN A 314 31.28 16.05 35.46
CA ASN A 314 30.20 16.79 34.79
C ASN A 314 29.71 16.11 33.49
N VAL A 315 30.14 14.87 33.23
CA VAL A 315 29.78 14.12 32.03
C VAL A 315 29.01 12.88 32.45
N ASP A 316 27.79 12.78 31.93
CA ASP A 316 26.82 11.74 32.27
C ASP A 316 27.00 10.50 31.37
N PHE A 317 27.32 10.69 30.08
CA PHE A 317 27.58 9.60 29.14
C PHE A 317 28.67 9.96 28.14
N VAL A 318 29.29 8.93 27.53
CA VAL A 318 30.27 9.12 26.46
C VAL A 318 29.55 9.32 25.14
N GLU A 319 29.71 10.49 24.53
CA GLU A 319 29.17 10.76 23.20
C GLU A 319 29.74 9.76 22.19
N SER A 320 28.84 9.06 21.52
CA SER A 320 29.18 7.95 20.65
C SER A 320 28.52 8.15 19.30
N HIS A 321 29.30 8.00 18.24
CA HIS A 321 28.83 7.91 16.87
C HIS A 321 29.60 6.80 16.17
N GLY A 322 28.97 6.17 15.18
CA GLY A 322 29.62 5.09 14.45
C GLY A 322 28.74 4.56 13.33
N THR A 323 29.32 3.66 12.55
CA THR A 323 28.63 2.96 11.46
C THR A 323 28.42 1.52 11.87
N LEU A 324 27.16 1.08 11.85
CA LEU A 324 26.77 -0.32 11.97
C LEU A 324 26.78 -0.93 10.58
N SER A 325 27.37 -2.11 10.42
CA SER A 325 27.40 -2.88 9.17
C SER A 325 26.73 -4.24 9.37
N PHE A 326 25.52 -4.41 8.87
CA PHE A 326 24.77 -5.65 8.93
C PHE A 326 25.11 -6.50 7.72
N ASP A 327 25.58 -7.72 7.95
CA ASP A 327 25.84 -8.67 6.87
C ASP A 327 24.52 -9.25 6.31
N HIS A 328 24.57 -9.89 5.14
CA HIS A 328 23.42 -10.59 4.58
C HIS A 328 22.85 -11.59 5.60
N GLY A 329 21.53 -11.55 5.80
CA GLY A 329 20.82 -12.38 6.79
C GLY A 329 20.98 -11.94 8.25
N GLU A 330 21.78 -10.92 8.56
CA GLU A 330 21.94 -10.42 9.93
C GLU A 330 20.73 -9.58 10.36
N THR A 331 20.11 -9.93 11.49
CA THR A 331 18.82 -9.37 11.91
C THR A 331 18.91 -8.37 13.06
N SER A 332 19.98 -8.37 13.86
CA SER A 332 20.13 -7.40 14.95
C SER A 332 21.58 -7.13 15.32
N LYS A 333 21.84 -5.90 15.79
CA LYS A 333 23.10 -5.51 16.44
C LYS A 333 22.83 -4.67 17.68
N ILE A 334 23.83 -4.61 18.56
CA ILE A 334 23.76 -3.84 19.80
C ILE A 334 24.76 -2.69 19.73
N ILE A 335 24.28 -1.48 20.02
CA ILE A 335 25.10 -0.30 20.29
C ILE A 335 25.32 -0.24 21.80
N THR A 336 26.57 -0.27 22.24
CA THR A 336 26.92 -0.13 23.66
C THR A 336 27.47 1.27 23.93
N ILE A 337 26.85 1.99 24.88
CA ILE A 337 27.24 3.34 25.27
C ILE A 337 27.71 3.33 26.72
N ASN A 338 28.87 3.91 26.98
CA ASN A 338 29.41 3.99 28.34
C ASN A 338 28.73 5.15 29.09
N ILE A 339 28.27 4.87 30.30
CA ILE A 339 27.56 5.83 31.17
C ILE A 339 28.30 6.00 32.51
N ASN A 340 28.15 7.18 33.11
CA ASN A 340 28.71 7.44 34.43
C ASN A 340 27.84 6.77 35.51
N ARG A 341 28.48 6.04 36.42
CA ARG A 341 27.76 5.34 37.51
C ARG A 341 27.41 6.25 38.68
N LYS A 342 28.09 7.39 38.79
CA LYS A 342 27.95 8.35 39.89
C LYS A 342 27.08 9.51 39.43
N MET A 343 25.77 9.31 39.47
CA MET A 343 24.77 10.35 39.22
C MET A 343 23.91 10.50 40.46
N GLU A 344 23.41 11.70 40.73
CA GLU A 344 22.52 11.98 41.89
C GLU A 344 21.04 12.08 41.47
N GLU A 345 20.78 12.31 40.19
CA GLU A 345 19.45 12.53 39.62
C GLU A 345 19.24 11.67 38.36
N SER A 346 17.98 11.30 38.10
CA SER A 346 17.60 10.59 36.88
C SER A 346 17.66 11.51 35.67
N LYS A 347 18.34 11.06 34.61
CA LYS A 347 18.55 11.85 33.38
C LYS A 347 18.30 11.01 32.12
N ASN A 348 18.25 11.64 30.96
CA ASN A 348 18.10 10.94 29.69
C ASN A 348 18.93 11.56 28.56
N PHE A 349 19.18 10.75 27.54
CA PHE A 349 19.72 11.19 26.26
C PHE A 349 19.10 10.36 25.12
N ILE A 350 19.37 10.71 23.88
CA ILE A 350 18.78 10.04 22.71
C ILE A 350 19.86 9.38 21.87
N VAL A 351 19.57 8.22 21.28
CA VAL A 351 20.36 7.61 20.21
C VAL A 351 19.51 7.61 18.95
N ALA A 352 20.06 8.09 17.84
CA ALA A 352 19.35 8.17 16.56
C ALA A 352 20.10 7.43 15.45
N LEU A 353 19.37 6.75 14.58
CA LEU A 353 19.85 6.10 13.36
C LEU A 353 19.72 7.06 12.18
N ARG A 354 20.70 7.03 11.26
CA ARG A 354 20.79 7.89 10.08
C ARG A 354 21.46 7.17 8.91
N ASN A 355 21.27 7.71 7.71
CA ASN A 355 22.02 7.36 6.50
C ASN A 355 22.12 5.84 6.22
N PRO A 356 21.00 5.11 6.05
CA PRO A 356 21.04 3.72 5.62
C PRO A 356 21.56 3.65 4.16
N SER A 357 22.38 2.64 3.86
CA SER A 357 22.88 2.40 2.49
C SER A 357 21.94 1.51 1.67
N LEU A 358 22.22 1.39 0.36
CA LEU A 358 21.67 0.34 -0.52
C LEU A 358 20.15 0.21 -0.48
N GLY A 359 19.43 1.34 -0.51
CA GLY A 359 17.97 1.37 -0.56
C GLY A 359 17.25 0.96 0.73
N ALA A 360 17.98 0.56 1.77
CA ALA A 360 17.43 0.27 3.08
C ALA A 360 16.76 1.51 3.70
N LYS A 361 15.80 1.26 4.57
CA LYS A 361 14.98 2.31 5.18
C LYS A 361 15.23 2.38 6.67
N ILE A 362 15.01 3.56 7.25
CA ILE A 362 14.90 3.70 8.70
C ILE A 362 13.41 3.64 9.03
N GLY A 363 13.06 2.76 9.95
CA GLY A 363 11.68 2.57 10.36
C GLY A 363 11.17 3.60 11.36
N ILE A 364 9.95 3.34 11.82
CA ILE A 364 9.22 4.25 12.73
C ILE A 364 10.00 4.59 14.01
N ARG A 365 10.84 3.66 14.49
CA ARG A 365 11.71 3.83 15.67
C ARG A 365 13.12 4.21 15.25
N SER A 366 13.25 5.37 14.61
CA SER A 366 14.53 5.94 14.15
C SER A 366 15.39 6.52 15.27
N ALA A 367 14.78 6.80 16.42
CA ALA A 367 15.43 7.30 17.62
C ALA A 367 14.90 6.58 18.86
N ALA A 368 15.77 6.36 19.84
CA ALA A 368 15.40 5.79 21.13
C ALA A 368 15.90 6.69 22.26
N VAL A 369 15.10 6.79 23.33
CA VAL A 369 15.44 7.55 24.54
C VAL A 369 16.07 6.61 25.55
N ILE A 370 17.24 6.96 26.06
CA ILE A 370 18.00 6.18 27.02
C ILE A 370 17.85 6.86 28.37
N HIS A 371 17.27 6.16 29.32
CA HIS A 371 17.07 6.62 30.69
C HIS A 371 18.20 6.14 31.61
N LEU A 372 18.72 7.10 32.36
CA LEU A 372 19.76 6.94 33.38
C LEU A 372 19.07 7.11 34.73
N ASN A 373 18.45 6.05 35.24
CA ASN A 373 17.69 6.13 36.49
C ASN A 373 18.63 6.05 37.69
N HIS A 374 18.49 6.98 38.62
CA HIS A 374 19.21 6.95 39.89
C HIS A 374 18.40 6.18 40.93
N LYS A 375 18.98 5.07 41.42
CA LYS A 375 18.35 3.98 42.20
C LYS A 375 17.45 3.09 41.35
N ASP A 376 17.39 1.81 41.75
CA ASP A 376 16.75 0.69 41.04
C ASP A 376 15.20 0.82 40.96
N GLU A 377 14.69 1.97 40.52
CA GLU A 377 13.29 2.18 40.09
C GLU A 377 12.92 1.26 38.91
N LEU A 378 13.94 0.73 38.22
CA LEU A 378 13.81 -0.34 37.23
C LEU A 378 13.41 -1.69 37.82
N LEU A 379 13.80 -2.04 39.05
CA LEU A 379 13.35 -3.31 39.64
C LEU A 379 11.92 -3.21 40.14
N GLU A 380 11.49 -2.03 40.59
CA GLU A 380 10.07 -1.72 40.85
C GLU A 380 9.28 -1.68 39.55
N ARG A 381 9.71 -0.94 38.52
CA ARG A 381 9.01 -0.90 37.22
C ARG A 381 9.10 -2.18 36.41
N VAL A 382 10.19 -2.94 36.48
CA VAL A 382 10.26 -4.28 35.85
C VAL A 382 9.45 -5.28 36.67
N GLY A 383 9.35 -5.10 37.99
CA GLY A 383 8.36 -5.80 38.81
C GLY A 383 6.93 -5.50 38.34
N GLU A 384 6.58 -4.22 38.19
CA GLU A 384 5.29 -3.76 37.71
C GLU A 384 5.00 -4.14 36.25
N ILE A 385 6.00 -4.11 35.35
CA ILE A 385 5.85 -4.47 33.93
C ILE A 385 5.82 -6.00 33.72
N LEU A 386 6.52 -6.78 34.56
CA LEU A 386 6.38 -8.24 34.60
C LEU A 386 5.08 -8.67 35.26
N GLU A 387 4.49 -7.82 36.10
CA GLU A 387 3.12 -7.99 36.61
C GLU A 387 2.07 -7.52 35.60
N GLU A 388 2.29 -6.45 34.83
CA GLU A 388 1.36 -5.97 33.79
C GLU A 388 1.31 -6.88 32.54
N ASN A 389 2.40 -7.59 32.21
CA ASN A 389 2.43 -8.54 31.08
C ASN A 389 2.23 -10.00 31.49
N LYS A 390 2.02 -10.27 32.78
CA LYS A 390 1.20 -11.42 33.12
C LYS A 390 -0.24 -10.95 32.96
N GLU A 391 -0.84 -11.25 31.81
CA GLU A 391 -2.16 -11.85 31.91
C GLU A 391 -1.96 -13.00 32.91
N GLU A 392 -2.25 -12.78 34.20
CA GLU A 392 -2.51 -13.90 35.08
C GLU A 392 -3.53 -14.71 34.31
N ASP A 393 -3.16 -15.91 33.88
CA ASP A 393 -4.09 -16.85 33.29
C ASP A 393 -5.21 -16.99 34.32
N VAL A 394 -6.27 -16.19 34.17
CA VAL A 394 -7.35 -16.15 35.14
C VAL A 394 -7.93 -17.53 35.06
N THR A 395 -7.58 -18.36 36.04
CA THR A 395 -8.08 -19.72 36.11
C THR A 395 -9.59 -19.63 36.02
N TRP A 396 -10.26 -20.60 35.41
CA TRP A 396 -11.71 -20.46 35.23
C TRP A 396 -12.41 -20.25 36.60
N GLY A 397 -11.90 -20.88 37.67
CA GLY A 397 -12.33 -20.60 39.04
C GLY A 397 -12.01 -19.18 39.52
N GLY A 398 -10.88 -18.60 39.13
CA GLY A 398 -10.50 -17.20 39.37
C GLY A 398 -11.52 -16.20 38.81
N GLN A 399 -12.11 -16.46 37.64
CA GLN A 399 -13.15 -15.58 37.08
C GLN A 399 -14.40 -15.51 37.98
N PHE A 400 -14.76 -16.61 38.63
CA PHE A 400 -15.86 -16.62 39.60
C PHE A 400 -15.48 -15.87 40.87
N VAL A 401 -14.24 -16.01 41.35
CA VAL A 401 -13.75 -15.26 42.51
C VAL A 401 -13.79 -13.77 42.22
N GLU A 402 -13.29 -13.33 41.06
CA GLU A 402 -13.32 -11.93 40.61
C GLU A 402 -14.75 -11.42 40.41
N ALA A 403 -15.65 -12.25 39.89
CA ALA A 403 -17.07 -11.91 39.77
C ALA A 403 -17.75 -11.71 41.12
N MET A 404 -17.26 -12.38 42.18
CA MET A 404 -17.77 -12.30 43.55
C MET A 404 -17.06 -11.26 44.42
N THR A 405 -15.94 -10.68 43.95
CA THR A 405 -15.20 -9.65 44.69
C THR A 405 -15.50 -8.25 44.17
N VAL A 406 -15.43 -7.28 45.08
CA VAL A 406 -15.48 -5.86 44.73
C VAL A 406 -14.03 -5.41 44.53
N SER A 407 -13.52 -5.52 43.30
CA SER A 407 -12.23 -4.95 42.91
C SER A 407 -12.39 -3.47 42.52
N ASN A 408 -11.32 -2.71 42.69
CA ASN A 408 -11.17 -1.38 42.09
C ASN A 408 -10.11 -1.51 41.00
N ASP A 409 -10.54 -1.49 39.73
CA ASP A 409 -9.61 -1.60 38.60
C ASP A 409 -9.01 -0.24 38.21
N GLU A 410 -9.39 0.83 38.91
CA GLU A 410 -8.85 2.17 38.71
C GLU A 410 -7.65 2.41 39.64
N LYS A 411 -6.51 2.72 39.02
CA LYS A 411 -5.30 3.21 39.67
C LYS A 411 -5.20 4.72 39.46
N ASP A 412 -4.76 5.46 40.46
CA ASP A 412 -4.50 6.91 40.33
C ASP A 412 -3.35 7.18 39.33
N GLU A 413 -3.14 8.44 38.93
CA GLU A 413 -2.03 8.85 38.03
C GLU A 413 -0.64 8.43 38.56
N ASP A 414 -0.55 8.12 39.86
CA ASP A 414 0.65 7.64 40.56
C ASP A 414 0.70 6.10 40.72
N GLY A 415 -0.23 5.34 40.13
CA GLY A 415 -0.26 3.87 40.16
C GLY A 415 -0.82 3.23 41.43
N ASN A 416 -1.27 4.03 42.40
CA ASN A 416 -1.86 3.53 43.65
C ASN A 416 -3.28 3.00 43.44
N GLU A 417 -3.62 1.90 44.11
CA GLU A 417 -5.00 1.39 44.16
C GLU A 417 -5.91 2.42 44.82
N ILE A 418 -6.92 2.88 44.09
CA ILE A 418 -7.93 3.81 44.63
C ILE A 418 -8.74 3.05 45.69
N GLU A 419 -9.05 3.69 46.81
CA GLU A 419 -9.92 3.07 47.83
C GLU A 419 -11.32 2.80 47.26
N VAL A 420 -11.86 1.60 47.54
CA VAL A 420 -13.18 1.17 47.05
C VAL A 420 -14.26 2.14 47.53
N THR A 421 -14.87 2.87 46.59
CA THR A 421 -15.94 3.82 46.93
C THR A 421 -17.28 3.10 47.12
N TRP A 422 -18.25 3.73 47.80
CA TRP A 422 -19.61 3.18 47.91
C TRP A 422 -20.28 2.97 46.54
N VAL A 423 -19.86 3.73 45.51
CA VAL A 423 -20.34 3.58 44.14
C VAL A 423 -19.90 2.22 43.57
N ASN A 424 -18.69 1.74 43.89
CA ASN A 424 -18.21 0.42 43.47
C ASN A 424 -19.09 -0.69 44.06
N TYR A 425 -19.50 -0.59 45.32
CA TYR A 425 -20.40 -1.57 45.94
C TYR A 425 -21.77 -1.60 45.27
N VAL A 426 -22.33 -0.42 44.96
CA VAL A 426 -23.62 -0.32 44.24
C VAL A 426 -23.48 -0.88 42.82
N MET A 427 -22.42 -0.53 42.09
CA MET A 427 -22.17 -1.03 40.75
C MET A 427 -21.91 -2.53 40.74
N HIS A 428 -21.16 -3.05 41.72
CA HIS A 428 -20.96 -4.49 41.88
C HIS A 428 -22.30 -5.19 42.12
N PHE A 429 -23.16 -4.68 43.01
CA PHE A 429 -24.48 -5.26 43.23
C PHE A 429 -25.36 -5.27 41.96
N LEU A 430 -25.40 -4.15 41.23
CA LEU A 430 -26.18 -4.03 39.99
C LEU A 430 -25.65 -4.93 38.87
N THR A 431 -24.33 -5.16 38.83
CA THR A 431 -23.67 -5.97 37.79
C THR A 431 -23.42 -7.40 38.21
N PHE A 432 -23.67 -7.78 39.47
CA PHE A 432 -23.33 -9.09 40.04
C PHE A 432 -23.86 -10.24 39.20
N PHE A 433 -25.15 -10.17 38.83
CA PHE A 433 -25.77 -11.16 37.95
C PHE A 433 -25.01 -11.31 36.62
N TRP A 434 -24.63 -10.19 36.00
CA TRP A 434 -23.90 -10.18 34.75
C TRP A 434 -22.46 -10.66 34.90
N LYS A 435 -21.79 -10.32 36.01
CA LYS A 435 -20.44 -10.81 36.33
C LYS A 435 -20.42 -12.33 36.44
N ILE A 436 -21.36 -12.92 37.17
CA ILE A 436 -21.47 -14.39 37.31
C ILE A 436 -21.84 -15.06 35.98
N LEU A 437 -22.75 -14.46 35.21
CA LEU A 437 -23.11 -14.97 33.88
C LEU A 437 -21.90 -14.99 32.93
N CYS A 438 -21.10 -13.92 32.92
CA CYS A 438 -19.91 -13.81 32.09
C CYS A 438 -18.77 -14.72 32.58
N ALA A 439 -18.63 -14.97 33.89
CA ALA A 439 -17.66 -15.92 34.44
C ALA A 439 -17.92 -17.38 34.03
N CYS A 440 -19.15 -17.71 33.61
CA CYS A 440 -19.46 -19.00 32.99
C CYS A 440 -18.86 -19.17 31.58
N ILE A 441 -18.35 -18.10 30.96
CA ILE A 441 -17.69 -18.17 29.66
C ILE A 441 -16.27 -18.69 29.89
N PRO A 442 -15.84 -19.75 29.19
CA PRO A 442 -14.51 -20.30 29.40
C PRO A 442 -13.42 -19.27 29.03
N PRO A 443 -12.26 -19.30 29.72
CA PRO A 443 -11.11 -18.46 29.41
C PRO A 443 -10.60 -18.63 27.97
N THR A 444 -9.97 -17.58 27.44
CA THR A 444 -9.44 -17.51 26.06
C THR A 444 -8.23 -18.43 25.83
N TYR A 445 -7.47 -18.79 26.87
CA TYR A 445 -6.33 -19.73 26.74
C TYR A 445 -6.78 -21.16 26.39
N ILE A 446 -8.04 -21.52 26.63
CA ILE A 446 -8.55 -22.86 26.34
C ILE A 446 -8.78 -23.00 24.83
N TRP A 447 -8.05 -23.92 24.19
CA TRP A 447 -8.22 -24.31 22.79
C TRP A 447 -8.23 -23.12 21.81
N GLY A 448 -7.31 -22.17 22.00
CA GLY A 448 -7.17 -21.01 21.10
C GLY A 448 -8.44 -20.16 21.04
N ALA A 449 -9.07 -19.93 22.19
CA ALA A 449 -10.26 -19.10 22.40
C ALA A 449 -11.58 -19.55 21.75
N TRP A 450 -11.61 -20.65 20.98
CA TRP A 450 -12.83 -21.13 20.32
C TRP A 450 -14.03 -21.39 21.27
N PRO A 451 -13.84 -22.05 22.43
CA PRO A 451 -14.95 -22.23 23.38
C PRO A 451 -15.46 -20.91 23.92
N SER A 452 -14.56 -19.96 24.21
CA SER A 452 -14.89 -18.63 24.72
C SER A 452 -15.71 -17.84 23.69
N PHE A 453 -15.28 -17.89 22.42
CA PHE A 453 -15.97 -17.26 21.30
C PHE A 453 -17.38 -17.81 21.08
N LEU A 454 -17.56 -19.13 21.08
CA LEU A 454 -18.89 -19.75 20.86
C LEU A 454 -19.83 -19.54 22.05
N ALA A 455 -19.31 -19.65 23.28
CA ALA A 455 -20.11 -19.44 24.49
C ALA A 455 -20.54 -17.96 24.62
N SER A 456 -19.64 -17.02 24.37
CA SER A 456 -19.97 -15.58 24.35
C SER A 456 -21.01 -15.26 23.26
N LEU A 457 -20.88 -15.82 22.05
CA LEU A 457 -21.88 -15.64 20.98
C LEU A 457 -23.27 -16.14 21.39
N PHE A 458 -23.33 -17.28 22.09
CA PHE A 458 -24.59 -17.84 22.59
C PHE A 458 -25.22 -16.96 23.69
N VAL A 459 -24.41 -16.50 24.66
CA VAL A 459 -24.86 -15.62 25.75
C VAL A 459 -25.36 -14.29 25.19
N ILE A 460 -24.57 -13.64 24.32
CA ILE A 460 -24.96 -12.39 23.66
C ILE A 460 -26.24 -12.60 22.86
N GLY A 461 -26.32 -13.63 22.02
CA GLY A 461 -27.52 -13.92 21.23
C GLY A 461 -28.78 -14.13 22.09
N THR A 462 -28.65 -14.82 23.21
CA THR A 462 -29.76 -15.06 24.15
C THR A 462 -30.19 -13.78 24.85
N ILE A 463 -29.24 -12.97 25.33
CA ILE A 463 -29.52 -11.68 25.97
C ILE A 463 -30.17 -10.71 24.97
N THR A 464 -29.64 -10.61 23.75
CA THR A 464 -30.21 -9.74 22.72
C THR A 464 -31.64 -10.13 22.39
N ALA A 465 -31.94 -11.43 22.27
CA ALA A 465 -33.31 -11.91 22.06
C ALA A 465 -34.25 -11.55 23.22
N PHE A 466 -33.77 -11.64 24.47
CA PHE A 466 -34.54 -11.25 25.64
C PHE A 466 -34.78 -9.73 25.70
N ILE A 467 -33.74 -8.92 25.45
CA ILE A 467 -33.83 -7.46 25.43
C ILE A 467 -34.77 -6.99 24.32
N GLU A 468 -34.77 -7.64 23.15
CA GLU A 468 -35.71 -7.34 22.08
C GLU A 468 -37.17 -7.52 22.53
N GLN A 469 -37.47 -8.65 23.17
CA GLN A 469 -38.82 -8.92 23.70
C GLN A 469 -39.23 -7.94 24.80
N LEU A 470 -38.31 -7.63 25.72
CA LEU A 470 -38.55 -6.68 26.79
C LEU A 470 -38.76 -5.26 26.24
N GLY A 471 -37.97 -4.86 25.25
CA GLY A 471 -38.12 -3.60 24.54
C GLY A 471 -39.49 -3.49 23.89
N GLY A 472 -39.94 -4.54 23.19
CA GLY A 472 -41.28 -4.60 22.61
C GLY A 472 -42.40 -4.47 23.65
N LEU A 473 -42.28 -5.17 24.78
CA LEU A 473 -43.25 -5.10 25.88
C LEU A 473 -43.27 -3.71 26.53
N LEU A 474 -42.10 -3.13 26.81
CA LEU A 474 -41.97 -1.78 27.36
C LEU A 474 -42.58 -0.76 26.40
N GLY A 475 -42.34 -0.91 25.09
CA GLY A 475 -42.98 -0.09 24.06
C GLY A 475 -44.51 -0.19 24.12
N CYS A 476 -45.04 -1.40 24.25
CA CYS A 476 -46.49 -1.62 24.40
C CYS A 476 -47.07 -0.94 25.65
N VAL A 477 -46.40 -1.04 26.79
CA VAL A 477 -46.86 -0.46 28.08
C VAL A 477 -46.77 1.07 28.08
N THR A 478 -45.73 1.62 27.47
CA THR A 478 -45.51 3.09 27.38
C THR A 478 -46.27 3.76 26.25
N GLY A 479 -46.94 2.99 25.37
CA GLY A 479 -47.63 3.51 24.19
C GLY A 479 -46.69 3.89 23.03
N LEU A 480 -45.45 3.39 23.05
CA LEU A 480 -44.48 3.60 21.98
C LEU A 480 -44.73 2.64 20.80
N LYS A 481 -44.86 3.17 19.58
CA LYS A 481 -44.90 2.33 18.36
C LYS A 481 -43.58 1.55 18.26
N THR A 482 -43.65 0.28 17.83
CA THR A 482 -42.48 -0.62 17.73
C THR A 482 -41.32 -0.02 16.93
N SER A 483 -41.59 0.76 15.88
CA SER A 483 -40.57 1.47 15.11
C SER A 483 -39.82 2.52 15.93
N VAL A 484 -40.50 3.23 16.83
CA VAL A 484 -39.92 4.26 17.70
C VAL A 484 -39.10 3.63 18.80
N THR A 485 -39.62 2.58 19.43
CA THR A 485 -38.89 1.76 20.41
C THR A 485 -37.60 1.18 19.81
N GLY A 486 -37.66 0.72 18.56
CA GLY A 486 -36.50 0.19 17.82
C GLY A 486 -35.38 1.21 17.63
N ILE A 487 -35.69 2.40 17.08
CA ILE A 487 -34.68 3.43 16.80
C ILE A 487 -34.16 4.18 18.05
N THR A 488 -34.77 3.96 19.21
CA THR A 488 -34.38 4.62 20.47
C THR A 488 -33.78 3.62 21.46
N LEU A 489 -34.62 2.90 22.20
CA LEU A 489 -34.21 2.05 23.32
C LEU A 489 -33.36 0.87 22.88
N ILE A 490 -33.75 0.19 21.79
CA ILE A 490 -33.02 -0.99 21.29
C ILE A 490 -31.72 -0.56 20.60
N ALA A 491 -31.77 0.47 19.75
CA ALA A 491 -30.59 0.98 19.05
C ALA A 491 -29.52 1.53 20.02
N LEU A 492 -29.93 2.22 21.08
CA LEU A 492 -29.01 2.75 22.09
C LEU A 492 -28.28 1.62 22.82
N GLY A 493 -29.00 0.58 23.26
CA GLY A 493 -28.39 -0.56 23.97
C GLY A 493 -27.35 -1.32 23.14
N THR A 494 -27.60 -1.48 21.83
CA THR A 494 -26.70 -2.23 20.93
C THR A 494 -25.50 -1.41 20.44
N SER A 495 -25.63 -0.08 20.35
CA SER A 495 -24.58 0.79 19.79
C SER A 495 -23.69 1.45 20.87
N LEU A 496 -24.04 1.33 22.14
CA LEU A 496 -23.24 1.88 23.25
C LEU A 496 -21.81 1.29 23.31
N PRO A 497 -21.60 -0.04 23.19
CA PRO A 497 -20.25 -0.61 23.14
C PRO A 497 -19.42 -0.04 21.99
N ASP A 498 -20.01 0.07 20.80
CA ASP A 498 -19.35 0.68 19.63
C ASP A 498 -19.03 2.16 19.84
N THR A 499 -19.89 2.87 20.59
CA THR A 499 -19.66 4.27 20.96
C THR A 499 -18.46 4.40 21.88
N PHE A 500 -18.32 3.53 22.88
CA PHE A 500 -17.16 3.52 23.78
C PHE A 500 -15.88 3.14 23.04
N ALA A 501 -15.92 2.10 22.20
CA ALA A 501 -14.77 1.72 21.38
C ALA A 501 -14.34 2.85 20.43
N SER A 502 -15.30 3.53 19.80
CA SER A 502 -15.04 4.67 18.92
C SER A 502 -14.52 5.90 19.68
N ARG A 503 -14.98 6.13 20.92
CA ARG A 503 -14.42 7.16 21.80
C ARG A 503 -12.96 6.86 22.13
N THR A 504 -12.64 5.63 22.53
CA THR A 504 -11.27 5.23 22.85
C THR A 504 -10.35 5.41 21.65
N ALA A 505 -10.78 4.98 20.46
CA ALA A 505 -10.07 5.21 19.21
C ALA A 505 -9.88 6.71 18.91
N ALA A 506 -10.89 7.55 19.18
CA ALA A 506 -10.80 9.00 18.96
C ALA A 506 -9.86 9.71 19.94
N VAL A 507 -9.67 9.18 21.15
CA VAL A 507 -8.77 9.77 22.15
C VAL A 507 -7.30 9.43 21.85
N GLN A 508 -7.07 8.25 21.28
CA GLN A 508 -5.72 7.75 20.96
C GLN A 508 -5.19 8.22 19.60
N ASP A 509 -6.06 8.76 18.74
CA ASP A 509 -5.72 9.23 17.40
C ASP A 509 -5.80 10.76 17.31
N GLU A 510 -4.73 11.40 16.81
CA GLU A 510 -4.64 12.87 16.65
C GLU A 510 -5.74 13.44 15.74
N HIS A 511 -6.16 12.67 14.74
CA HIS A 511 -7.19 13.09 13.78
C HIS A 511 -8.54 12.42 14.02
N ALA A 512 -8.60 11.42 14.91
CA ALA A 512 -9.77 10.57 15.15
C ALA A 512 -10.31 9.87 13.89
N ASP A 513 -9.47 9.71 12.86
CA ASP A 513 -9.79 8.98 11.63
C ASP A 513 -10.11 7.51 11.97
N ALA A 514 -9.42 6.93 12.95
CA ALA A 514 -9.67 5.58 13.47
C ALA A 514 -11.10 5.41 14.03
N ALA A 515 -11.64 6.43 14.68
CA ALA A 515 -13.00 6.41 15.22
C ALA A 515 -14.05 6.42 14.12
N ILE A 516 -13.84 7.23 13.07
CA ILE A 516 -14.72 7.25 11.89
C ILE A 516 -14.68 5.90 11.18
N GLY A 517 -13.50 5.30 11.06
CA GLY A 517 -13.32 3.94 10.53
C GLY A 517 -14.10 2.90 11.33
N ASN A 518 -14.03 2.95 12.67
CA ASN A 518 -14.75 2.02 13.55
C ASN A 518 -16.28 2.18 13.43
N ILE A 519 -16.79 3.41 13.46
CA ILE A 519 -18.22 3.72 13.30
C ILE A 519 -18.73 3.23 11.94
N THR A 520 -17.97 3.50 10.87
CA THR A 520 -18.36 3.10 9.50
C THR A 520 -18.30 1.59 9.34
N GLY A 521 -17.30 0.94 9.92
CA GLY A 521 -17.14 -0.52 9.92
C GLY A 521 -18.29 -1.21 10.64
N SER A 522 -18.59 -0.83 11.88
CA SER A 522 -19.69 -1.41 12.65
C SER A 522 -21.04 -1.21 11.95
N ASN A 523 -21.34 0.01 11.49
CA ASN A 523 -22.60 0.28 10.79
C ASN A 523 -22.72 -0.49 9.46
N SER A 524 -21.61 -0.68 8.73
CA SER A 524 -21.60 -1.48 7.52
C SER A 524 -21.91 -2.94 7.82
N VAL A 525 -21.33 -3.52 8.87
CA VAL A 525 -21.61 -4.88 9.31
C VAL A 525 -23.07 -5.02 9.74
N ASN A 526 -23.62 -4.08 10.50
CA ASN A 526 -25.02 -4.08 10.92
C ASN A 526 -26.00 -4.05 9.73
N VAL A 527 -25.70 -3.28 8.69
CA VAL A 527 -26.56 -3.23 7.49
C VAL A 527 -26.39 -4.48 6.63
N PHE A 528 -25.15 -4.84 6.25
CA PHE A 528 -24.91 -5.92 5.30
C PHE A 528 -25.11 -7.31 5.90
N LEU A 529 -24.55 -7.56 7.10
CA LEU A 529 -24.69 -8.84 7.78
C LEU A 529 -25.94 -8.85 8.68
N GLY A 530 -26.21 -7.77 9.42
CA GLY A 530 -27.35 -7.73 10.35
C GLY A 530 -28.72 -7.70 9.66
N LEU A 531 -28.92 -6.89 8.62
CA LEU A 531 -30.19 -6.85 7.86
C LEU A 531 -30.15 -7.73 6.60
N GLY A 532 -29.05 -7.66 5.85
CA GLY A 532 -28.94 -8.34 4.55
C GLY A 532 -28.98 -9.87 4.65
N LEU A 533 -28.21 -10.47 5.57
CA LEU A 533 -28.14 -11.92 5.67
C LEU A 533 -29.48 -12.56 6.11
N PRO A 534 -30.18 -12.08 7.16
CA PRO A 534 -31.50 -12.61 7.50
C PRO A 534 -32.53 -12.47 6.37
N TRP A 535 -32.52 -11.38 5.62
CA TRP A 535 -33.39 -11.21 4.45
C TRP A 535 -33.10 -12.21 3.34
N VAL A 536 -31.82 -12.46 3.04
CA VAL A 536 -31.41 -13.50 2.08
C VAL A 536 -31.86 -14.87 2.55
N LEU A 537 -31.58 -15.23 3.81
CA LEU A 537 -31.98 -16.51 4.39
C LEU A 537 -33.51 -16.70 4.38
N SER A 538 -34.27 -15.67 4.76
CA SER A 538 -35.74 -15.71 4.76
C SER A 538 -36.32 -15.82 3.34
N THR A 539 -35.69 -15.15 2.37
CA THR A 539 -36.09 -15.21 0.96
C THR A 539 -35.81 -16.60 0.39
N MET A 540 -34.62 -17.16 0.63
CA MET A 540 -34.25 -18.52 0.21
C MET A 540 -35.17 -19.57 0.83
N TYR A 541 -35.45 -19.45 2.13
CA TYR A 541 -36.37 -20.36 2.84
C TYR A 541 -37.78 -20.33 2.27
N LYS A 542 -38.33 -19.13 2.00
CA LYS A 542 -39.68 -19.02 1.40
C LYS A 542 -39.69 -19.47 -0.05
N LEU A 543 -38.63 -19.20 -0.82
CA LEU A 543 -38.46 -19.68 -2.19
C LEU A 543 -38.44 -21.21 -2.25
N ALA A 544 -37.70 -21.85 -1.34
CA ALA A 544 -37.67 -23.32 -1.21
C ALA A 544 -39.05 -23.91 -0.88
N LYS A 545 -39.92 -23.15 -0.22
CA LYS A 545 -41.32 -23.52 0.06
C LYS A 545 -42.32 -23.07 -1.02
N GLY A 546 -41.84 -22.54 -2.16
CA GLY A 546 -42.69 -22.06 -3.25
C GLY A 546 -43.51 -20.80 -2.91
N LYS A 547 -43.11 -20.03 -1.89
CA LYS A 547 -43.78 -18.80 -1.46
C LYS A 547 -42.94 -17.57 -1.79
N THR A 548 -43.59 -16.47 -2.14
CA THR A 548 -42.92 -15.17 -2.33
C THR A 548 -42.68 -14.46 -1.00
N HIS A 549 -41.47 -13.97 -0.76
CA HIS A 549 -41.16 -13.09 0.38
C HIS A 549 -41.37 -11.63 -0.04
N LYS A 550 -42.34 -10.93 0.55
CA LYS A 550 -42.55 -9.48 0.36
C LYS A 550 -42.28 -8.77 1.69
N VAL A 551 -41.44 -7.74 1.66
CA VAL A 551 -41.17 -6.84 2.79
C VAL A 551 -41.83 -5.51 2.48
N LEU A 552 -42.67 -5.01 3.37
CA LEU A 552 -43.29 -3.68 3.25
C LEU A 552 -42.32 -2.64 3.79
N GLU A 553 -42.13 -1.54 3.06
CA GLU A 553 -41.19 -0.47 3.39
C GLU A 553 -41.55 0.32 4.67
N GLY A 554 -42.84 0.37 5.03
CA GLY A 554 -43.31 1.06 6.23
C GLY A 554 -42.76 2.48 6.33
N ASN A 555 -42.26 2.85 7.51
CA ASN A 555 -41.62 4.17 7.75
C ASN A 555 -40.11 4.17 7.48
N LEU A 556 -39.55 3.03 7.04
CA LEU A 556 -38.10 2.86 6.89
C LEU A 556 -37.54 3.82 5.85
N ALA A 557 -38.22 3.97 4.71
CA ALA A 557 -37.78 4.87 3.64
C ALA A 557 -37.60 6.31 4.16
N PHE A 558 -38.59 6.83 4.89
CA PHE A 558 -38.51 8.17 5.48
C PHE A 558 -37.35 8.30 6.47
N SER A 559 -37.19 7.35 7.39
CA SER A 559 -36.09 7.37 8.35
C SER A 559 -34.72 7.32 7.66
N VAL A 560 -34.56 6.52 6.60
CA VAL A 560 -33.32 6.48 5.81
C VAL A 560 -33.06 7.82 5.14
N TYR A 561 -34.07 8.46 4.53
CA TYR A 561 -33.89 9.79 3.93
C TYR A 561 -33.44 10.85 4.94
N VAL A 562 -34.11 10.93 6.09
CA VAL A 562 -33.75 11.88 7.15
C VAL A 562 -32.35 11.59 7.67
N TYR A 563 -32.00 10.32 7.91
CA TYR A 563 -30.66 9.92 8.34
C TYR A 563 -29.60 10.33 7.33
N THR A 564 -29.79 10.06 6.03
CA THR A 564 -28.81 10.40 4.99
C THR A 564 -28.57 11.91 4.92
N ILE A 565 -29.62 12.73 4.99
CA ILE A 565 -29.48 14.19 4.96
C ILE A 565 -28.67 14.68 6.17
N LEU A 566 -29.03 14.23 7.38
CA LEU A 566 -28.35 14.64 8.62
C LEU A 566 -26.91 14.11 8.68
N ALA A 567 -26.65 12.91 8.15
CA ALA A 567 -25.31 12.34 8.05
C ALA A 567 -24.43 13.15 7.10
N VAL A 568 -24.95 13.55 5.93
CA VAL A 568 -24.20 14.42 5.00
C VAL A 568 -23.88 15.77 5.64
N ILE A 569 -24.86 16.39 6.32
CA ILE A 569 -24.63 17.64 7.07
C ILE A 569 -23.52 17.45 8.11
N THR A 570 -23.56 16.34 8.85
CA THR A 570 -22.58 16.01 9.89
C THR A 570 -21.17 15.83 9.30
N VAL A 571 -21.03 15.04 8.23
CA VAL A 571 -19.75 14.81 7.55
C VAL A 571 -19.19 16.12 6.98
N VAL A 572 -20.02 16.93 6.32
CA VAL A 572 -19.60 18.24 5.81
C VAL A 572 -19.16 19.16 6.96
N ALA A 573 -19.87 19.16 8.09
CA ALA A 573 -19.49 19.94 9.27
C ALA A 573 -18.13 19.50 9.85
N ILE A 574 -17.86 18.18 9.91
CA ILE A 574 -16.57 17.62 10.33
C ILE A 574 -15.46 18.05 9.37
N LEU A 575 -15.66 17.92 8.05
CA LEU A 575 -14.68 18.33 7.04
C LEU A 575 -14.38 19.83 7.06
N LEU A 576 -15.41 20.67 7.23
CA LEU A 576 -15.25 22.11 7.38
C LEU A 576 -14.47 22.45 8.65
N ARG A 577 -14.78 21.78 9.76
CA ARG A 577 -14.07 21.96 11.03
C ARG A 577 -12.61 21.53 10.94
N ARG A 578 -12.30 20.42 10.25
CA ARG A 578 -10.92 19.99 9.94
C ARG A 578 -10.14 21.12 9.25
N LYS A 579 -10.74 21.72 8.21
CA LYS A 579 -10.11 22.80 7.43
C LYS A 579 -9.96 24.12 8.19
N MET A 580 -10.92 24.46 9.06
CA MET A 580 -10.95 25.76 9.75
C MET A 580 -10.23 25.77 11.10
N SER A 581 -10.21 24.65 11.82
CA SER A 581 -9.72 24.56 13.21
C SER A 581 -8.64 23.51 13.45
N GLY A 582 -8.27 22.73 12.42
CA GLY A 582 -7.17 21.77 12.47
C GLY A 582 -7.45 20.50 13.29
N GLY A 583 -8.71 20.20 13.61
CA GLY A 583 -9.12 18.99 14.31
C GLY A 583 -10.56 18.60 13.99
N GLU A 584 -10.83 17.30 13.87
CA GLU A 584 -12.13 16.75 13.47
C GLU A 584 -13.12 16.69 14.62
N LEU A 585 -12.76 15.98 15.69
CA LEU A 585 -13.52 15.88 16.94
C LEU A 585 -12.86 16.70 18.09
N GLY A 586 -11.64 17.19 17.87
CA GLY A 586 -10.83 17.99 18.80
C GLY A 586 -10.59 19.45 18.37
N GLY A 587 -10.02 20.27 19.26
CA GLY A 587 -9.71 21.69 19.03
C GLY A 587 -9.16 22.38 20.29
N LYS A 588 -8.37 23.46 20.18
CA LYS A 588 -7.71 24.08 21.36
C LYS A 588 -8.66 24.85 22.29
N SER A 589 -9.84 25.26 21.82
CA SER A 589 -10.80 26.04 22.61
C SER A 589 -11.89 25.15 23.21
N LEU A 590 -11.99 25.11 24.54
CA LEU A 590 -13.03 24.39 25.28
C LEU A 590 -14.46 24.78 24.82
N PRO A 591 -14.80 26.07 24.58
CA PRO A 591 -16.12 26.45 24.10
C PRO A 591 -16.45 25.89 22.70
N GLY A 592 -15.44 25.80 21.81
CA GLY A 592 -15.62 25.29 20.45
C GLY A 592 -15.81 23.76 20.39
N LYS A 593 -15.32 23.03 21.40
CA LYS A 593 -15.61 21.59 21.56
C LYS A 593 -17.06 21.37 22.01
N VAL A 594 -17.48 22.06 23.07
CA VAL A 594 -18.83 21.91 23.64
C VAL A 594 -19.89 22.30 22.61
N LEU A 595 -19.72 23.43 21.93
CA LEU A 595 -20.68 23.87 20.91
C LEU A 595 -20.89 22.84 19.79
N PHE A 596 -19.80 22.22 19.33
CA PHE A 596 -19.87 21.25 18.24
C PHE A 596 -20.38 19.88 18.69
N ALA A 597 -20.03 19.44 19.89
CA ALA A 597 -20.63 18.26 20.50
C ALA A 597 -22.15 18.44 20.64
N THR A 598 -22.61 19.62 21.10
CA THR A 598 -24.04 19.96 21.18
C THR A 598 -24.69 19.97 19.81
N PHE A 599 -24.02 20.49 18.79
CA PHE A 599 -24.51 20.43 17.41
C PHE A 599 -24.71 18.98 16.93
N LEU A 600 -23.71 18.11 17.12
CA LEU A 600 -23.80 16.70 16.72
C LEU A 600 -24.92 15.95 17.48
N ALA A 601 -25.01 16.17 18.79
CA ALA A 601 -26.10 15.62 19.60
C ALA A 601 -27.48 16.13 19.14
N SER A 602 -27.58 17.40 18.73
CA SER A 602 -28.83 17.95 18.22
C SER A 602 -29.28 17.28 16.91
N MET A 603 -28.34 16.88 16.02
CA MET A 603 -28.67 16.15 14.79
C MET A 603 -29.31 14.79 15.10
N TRP A 604 -28.80 14.07 16.10
CA TRP A 604 -29.39 12.81 16.54
C TRP A 604 -30.80 12.99 17.15
N VAL A 605 -30.99 14.03 17.98
CA VAL A 605 -32.31 14.36 18.54
C VAL A 605 -33.31 14.72 17.43
N ILE A 606 -32.90 15.51 16.44
CA ILE A 606 -33.74 15.85 15.28
C ILE A 606 -34.14 14.60 14.50
N TYR A 607 -33.21 13.68 14.27
CA TYR A 607 -33.51 12.40 13.62
C TYR A 607 -34.58 11.60 14.36
N ILE A 608 -34.46 11.47 15.69
CA ILE A 608 -35.43 10.75 16.52
C ILE A 608 -36.80 11.43 16.46
N ILE A 609 -36.85 12.75 16.61
CA ILE A 609 -38.11 13.51 16.61
C ILE A 609 -38.82 13.34 15.26
N LEU A 610 -38.13 13.60 14.14
CA LEU A 610 -38.74 13.50 12.81
C LEU A 610 -39.20 12.08 12.50
N SER A 611 -38.36 11.08 12.78
CA SER A 611 -38.71 9.67 12.57
C SER A 611 -39.90 9.23 13.45
N SER A 612 -39.97 9.74 14.69
CA SER A 612 -41.07 9.44 15.61
C SER A 612 -42.37 10.14 15.18
N LEU A 613 -42.33 11.42 14.81
CA LEU A 613 -43.50 12.15 14.32
C LEU A 613 -44.08 11.50 13.06
N LYS A 614 -43.22 11.04 12.14
CA LYS A 614 -43.68 10.24 11.00
C LYS A 614 -44.28 8.92 11.44
N ALA A 615 -43.65 8.23 12.38
CA ALA A 615 -44.20 6.98 12.89
C ALA A 615 -45.60 7.15 13.47
N TYR A 616 -45.92 8.29 14.09
CA TYR A 616 -47.25 8.62 14.63
C TYR A 616 -48.19 9.34 13.66
N ASP A 617 -47.87 9.34 12.36
CA ASP A 617 -48.70 9.93 11.31
C ASP A 617 -48.96 11.44 11.51
N GLN A 618 -48.08 12.13 12.25
CA GLN A 618 -48.15 13.58 12.49
C GLN A 618 -47.50 14.40 11.36
N LEU A 619 -46.70 13.74 10.51
CA LEU A 619 -46.11 14.33 9.31
C LEU A 619 -46.81 13.80 8.06
N PRO A 620 -47.32 14.68 7.17
CA PRO A 620 -48.18 14.29 6.05
C PRO A 620 -47.43 13.71 4.84
N PHE A 621 -46.10 13.70 4.85
CA PHE A 621 -45.23 13.23 3.76
C PHE A 621 -44.66 11.87 4.10
#